data_AF-A0A4W3JYN1-F1
#
_entry.id   AF-A0A4W3JYN1-F1
#
_cell.length_a   1.000
_cell.length_b   1.000
_cell.length_c   1.000
_cell.angle_alpha   90.00
_cell.angle_beta   90.00
_cell.angle_gamma   90.00
#
_symmetry.space_group_name_H-M   'P 1'
#
loop_
_entity.id
_entity.type
_entity.pdbx_description
1 polymer ?
#
loop_
_entity_poly.entity_id
_entity_poly.type
_entity_poly.pdbx_seq_one_letter_code
_entity_poly.pdbx_strand_id
1 'polypeptide(L)'
;MFLLQTNIIVSNYLREPGVLNTAALNAIGGKLLCTASEEKLRTILPTDLKNTNPLNISTCTQLKKDILYGIAKDAFEDRSGNLSANYRQISSYLGGAPAIDLQRLAAANVNMDIETFLNLNPVEVVKLSAQEVRDLLGVNLPKLKENESDPLVQAWIRTHSQADVRSLGVGLSGGRPSEQEFELGHFDFAEGHNSASSNHLGLQCSFLVGVIIIAIQRVL
;
A
#
# COMPACT_ATOMS: atom_id res chain seq x y z
N MET A 1 -14.60 -6.73 -37.05
CA MET A 1 -13.66 -7.62 -37.78
C MET A 1 -12.21 -7.12 -37.72
N PHE A 2 -11.92 -5.83 -37.96
CA PHE A 2 -10.54 -5.27 -37.87
C PHE A 2 -9.87 -5.41 -36.49
N LEU A 3 -10.59 -5.17 -35.38
CA LEU A 3 -10.03 -5.32 -34.01
C LEU A 3 -9.60 -6.76 -33.66
N LEU A 4 -10.20 -7.77 -34.31
CA LEU A 4 -9.86 -9.17 -34.07
C LEU A 4 -8.56 -9.56 -34.79
N GLN A 5 -8.30 -8.97 -35.97
CA GLN A 5 -7.09 -9.24 -36.74
C GLN A 5 -5.84 -8.57 -36.13
N THR A 6 -5.95 -7.34 -35.61
CA THR A 6 -4.85 -6.67 -34.89
C THR A 6 -4.42 -7.45 -33.65
N ASN A 7 -5.38 -8.02 -32.93
CA ASN A 7 -5.11 -8.76 -31.69
C ASN A 7 -4.34 -10.08 -31.97
N ILE A 8 -4.62 -10.74 -33.09
CA ILE A 8 -3.91 -11.97 -33.50
C ILE A 8 -2.46 -11.67 -33.90
N ILE A 9 -2.22 -10.61 -34.69
CA ILE A 9 -0.87 -10.24 -35.13
C ILE A 9 0.00 -9.84 -33.94
N VAL A 10 -0.54 -9.01 -33.04
CA VAL A 10 0.16 -8.61 -31.81
C VAL A 10 0.41 -9.82 -30.90
N SER A 11 -0.59 -10.71 -30.74
CA SER A 11 -0.42 -11.93 -29.95
C SER A 11 0.70 -12.82 -30.50
N ASN A 12 0.81 -12.96 -31.82
CA ASN A 12 1.92 -13.69 -32.43
C ASN A 12 3.25 -12.98 -32.17
N TYR A 13 3.33 -11.67 -32.40
CA TYR A 13 4.56 -10.91 -32.15
C TYR A 13 5.05 -11.01 -30.68
N LEU A 14 4.13 -11.02 -29.72
CA LEU A 14 4.44 -11.19 -28.30
C LEU A 14 4.86 -12.62 -27.93
N ARG A 15 4.52 -13.63 -28.74
CA ARG A 15 4.87 -15.05 -28.54
C ARG A 15 6.12 -15.49 -29.30
N GLU A 16 6.44 -14.82 -30.39
CA GLU A 16 7.57 -15.08 -31.29
C GLU A 16 8.86 -14.36 -30.83
N PRO A 17 10.05 -14.58 -31.46
CA PRO A 17 11.31 -13.93 -31.08
C PRO A 17 11.38 -12.40 -31.32
N GLY A 18 10.27 -11.72 -31.60
CA GLY A 18 10.24 -10.27 -31.85
C GLY A 18 10.72 -9.44 -30.64
N VAL A 19 11.67 -8.54 -30.82
CA VAL A 19 12.25 -7.75 -29.72
C VAL A 19 11.31 -6.63 -29.28
N LEU A 20 11.02 -6.52 -27.97
CA LEU A 20 10.23 -5.41 -27.42
C LEU A 20 11.07 -4.11 -27.30
N ASN A 21 11.50 -3.58 -28.44
CA ASN A 21 12.21 -2.31 -28.53
C ASN A 21 11.24 -1.12 -28.42
N THR A 22 11.80 0.10 -28.36
CA THR A 22 11.04 1.35 -28.24
C THR A 22 9.88 1.48 -29.26
N ALA A 23 10.13 1.14 -30.53
CA ALA A 23 9.12 1.25 -31.58
C ALA A 23 7.97 0.25 -31.37
N ALA A 24 8.30 -0.99 -30.99
CA ALA A 24 7.31 -2.02 -30.68
C ALA A 24 6.48 -1.65 -29.44
N LEU A 25 7.11 -1.16 -28.38
CA LEU A 25 6.43 -0.71 -27.15
C LEU A 25 5.42 0.41 -27.46
N ASN A 26 5.82 1.40 -28.27
CA ASN A 26 4.95 2.48 -28.72
C ASN A 26 3.77 2.00 -29.57
N ALA A 27 3.99 1.02 -30.45
CA ALA A 27 2.96 0.50 -31.34
C ALA A 27 1.94 -0.40 -30.61
N ILE A 28 2.42 -1.19 -29.65
CA ILE A 28 1.60 -2.14 -28.87
C ILE A 28 0.82 -1.40 -27.78
N GLY A 29 1.48 -0.46 -27.09
CA GLY A 29 0.92 0.24 -25.94
C GLY A 29 0.75 -0.66 -24.71
N GLY A 30 0.38 -0.07 -23.57
CA GLY A 30 0.37 -0.78 -22.29
C GLY A 30 -0.66 -1.91 -22.18
N LYS A 31 -1.89 -1.71 -22.68
CA LYS A 31 -2.97 -2.71 -22.59
C LYS A 31 -2.60 -4.04 -23.27
N LEU A 32 -2.04 -3.98 -24.48
CA LEU A 32 -1.61 -5.17 -25.20
C LEU A 32 -0.27 -5.69 -24.68
N LEU A 33 0.62 -4.82 -24.19
CA LEU A 33 1.84 -5.26 -23.52
C LEU A 33 1.51 -6.16 -22.30
N CYS A 34 0.45 -5.85 -21.57
CA CYS A 34 -0.03 -6.67 -20.44
C CYS A 34 -0.49 -8.09 -20.83
N THR A 35 -0.67 -8.40 -22.12
CA THR A 35 -0.97 -9.76 -22.58
C THR A 35 0.29 -10.60 -22.86
N ALA A 36 1.48 -9.98 -22.88
CA ALA A 36 2.74 -10.69 -23.05
C ALA A 36 3.04 -11.61 -21.86
N SER A 37 3.87 -12.65 -22.06
CA SER A 37 4.36 -13.47 -20.95
C SER A 37 5.34 -12.67 -20.09
N GLU A 38 5.50 -13.08 -18.84
CA GLU A 38 6.47 -12.47 -17.91
C GLU A 38 7.91 -12.58 -18.43
N GLU A 39 8.27 -13.75 -18.98
CA GLU A 39 9.56 -13.97 -19.65
C GLU A 39 9.78 -12.95 -20.78
N LYS A 40 8.75 -12.69 -21.59
CA LYS A 40 8.82 -11.70 -22.66
C LYS A 40 9.02 -10.28 -22.11
N LEU A 41 8.29 -9.90 -21.07
CA LEU A 41 8.45 -8.58 -20.45
C LEU A 41 9.88 -8.38 -19.90
N ARG A 42 10.49 -9.42 -19.35
CA ARG A 42 11.89 -9.38 -18.84
C ARG A 42 12.93 -9.15 -19.94
N THR A 43 12.58 -9.30 -21.22
CA THR A 43 13.48 -9.00 -22.34
C THR A 43 13.53 -7.52 -22.71
N ILE A 44 12.64 -6.69 -22.15
CA ILE A 44 12.64 -5.25 -22.42
C ILE A 44 13.90 -4.63 -21.80
N LEU A 45 14.65 -3.89 -22.61
CA LEU A 45 15.81 -3.15 -22.11
C LEU A 45 15.35 -1.87 -21.39
N PRO A 46 15.99 -1.48 -20.27
CA PRO A 46 15.69 -0.22 -19.59
C PRO A 46 15.75 1.00 -20.53
N THR A 47 16.70 1.01 -21.47
CA THR A 47 16.82 2.07 -22.49
C THR A 47 15.62 2.13 -23.44
N ASP A 48 15.03 0.98 -23.79
CA ASP A 48 13.84 0.94 -24.65
C ASP A 48 12.60 1.42 -23.91
N LEU A 49 12.44 1.02 -22.66
CA LEU A 49 11.35 1.52 -21.81
C LEU A 49 11.50 3.02 -21.54
N LYS A 50 12.72 3.53 -21.36
CA LYS A 50 12.97 4.95 -21.13
C LYS A 50 12.51 5.85 -22.28
N ASN A 51 12.63 5.35 -23.51
CA ASN A 51 12.38 6.12 -24.73
C ASN A 51 10.96 5.91 -25.28
N THR A 52 10.13 5.11 -24.63
CA THR A 52 8.74 4.89 -25.02
C THR A 52 7.84 6.03 -24.54
N ASN A 53 6.71 6.22 -25.22
CA ASN A 53 5.60 7.01 -24.69
C ASN A 53 5.05 6.37 -23.40
N PRO A 54 4.46 7.15 -22.49
CA PRO A 54 3.88 6.62 -21.25
C PRO A 54 2.95 5.42 -21.52
N LEU A 55 3.26 4.28 -20.88
CA LEU A 55 2.48 3.05 -21.03
C LEU A 55 1.48 2.93 -19.88
N ASN A 56 0.20 2.84 -20.21
CA ASN A 56 -0.82 2.51 -19.22
C ASN A 56 -0.83 1.00 -18.94
N ILE A 57 -0.27 0.60 -17.80
CA ILE A 57 -0.17 -0.80 -17.38
C ILE A 57 -1.21 -1.19 -16.32
N SER A 58 -2.28 -0.41 -16.15
CA SER A 58 -3.30 -0.67 -15.12
C SER A 58 -3.95 -2.06 -15.24
N THR A 59 -4.04 -2.58 -16.47
CA THR A 59 -4.62 -3.89 -16.79
C THR A 59 -3.66 -5.08 -16.59
N CYS A 60 -2.40 -4.83 -16.23
CA CYS A 60 -1.42 -5.89 -15.98
C CYS A 60 -1.74 -6.61 -14.67
N THR A 61 -1.40 -7.91 -14.62
CA THR A 61 -1.33 -8.64 -13.34
C THR A 61 -0.24 -8.04 -12.46
N GLN A 62 -0.33 -8.22 -11.13
CA GLN A 62 0.63 -7.63 -10.20
C GLN A 62 2.07 -8.03 -10.52
N LEU A 63 2.33 -9.32 -10.76
CA LEU A 63 3.68 -9.80 -11.12
C LEU A 63 4.24 -9.11 -12.38
N LYS A 64 3.39 -8.80 -13.38
CA LYS A 64 3.82 -8.05 -14.56
C LYS A 64 4.10 -6.58 -14.25
N LYS A 65 3.32 -5.95 -13.36
CA LYS A 65 3.61 -4.61 -12.86
C LYS A 65 4.95 -4.58 -12.14
N ASP A 66 5.23 -5.57 -11.29
CA ASP A 66 6.50 -5.68 -10.54
C ASP A 66 7.71 -5.81 -11.48
N ILE A 67 7.59 -6.63 -12.54
CA ILE A 67 8.62 -6.75 -13.59
C ILE A 67 8.86 -5.42 -14.30
N LEU A 68 7.78 -4.78 -14.77
CA LEU A 68 7.86 -3.52 -15.50
C LEU A 68 8.39 -2.38 -14.61
N TYR A 69 8.04 -2.37 -13.34
CA TYR A 69 8.59 -1.44 -12.36
C TYR A 69 10.09 -1.64 -12.19
N GLY A 70 10.58 -2.88 -12.05
CA GLY A 70 12.03 -3.14 -11.95
C GLY A 70 12.81 -2.59 -13.15
N ILE A 71 12.29 -2.80 -14.36
CA ILE A 71 12.90 -2.28 -15.60
C ILE A 71 12.83 -0.74 -15.62
N ALA A 72 11.71 -0.15 -15.19
CA ALA A 72 11.54 1.30 -15.11
C ALA A 72 12.48 1.93 -14.06
N LYS A 73 12.67 1.28 -12.92
CA LYS A 73 13.62 1.68 -11.89
C LYS A 73 15.03 1.76 -12.49
N ASP A 74 15.49 0.70 -13.15
CA ASP A 74 16.80 0.70 -13.81
C ASP A 74 16.94 1.77 -14.91
N ALA A 75 15.82 2.17 -15.53
CA ALA A 75 15.80 3.18 -16.59
C ALA A 75 15.85 4.64 -16.05
N PHE A 76 15.20 4.89 -14.92
CA PHE A 76 14.92 6.23 -14.40
C PHE A 76 15.62 6.55 -13.08
N GLU A 77 16.13 5.57 -12.35
CA GLU A 77 16.96 5.81 -11.18
C GLU A 77 18.26 6.49 -11.62
N ASP A 78 18.61 7.59 -10.94
CA ASP A 78 19.87 8.27 -11.22
C ASP A 78 21.08 7.54 -10.58
N ARG A 79 22.29 8.04 -10.85
CA ARG A 79 23.52 7.43 -10.32
C ARG A 79 23.60 7.43 -8.78
N SER A 80 22.81 8.24 -8.10
CA SER A 80 22.74 8.32 -6.65
C SER A 80 21.67 7.40 -6.05
N GLY A 81 20.94 6.64 -6.89
CA GLY A 81 19.82 5.82 -6.43
C GLY A 81 18.55 6.64 -6.19
N ASN A 82 18.47 7.86 -6.73
CA ASN A 82 17.33 8.74 -6.50
C ASN A 82 16.29 8.61 -7.61
N LEU A 83 15.09 8.13 -7.23
CA LEU A 83 13.93 7.98 -8.10
C LEU A 83 13.06 9.24 -8.18
N SER A 84 13.10 10.10 -7.14
CA SER A 84 12.20 11.25 -7.02
C SER A 84 12.39 12.29 -8.12
N ALA A 85 13.62 12.47 -8.60
CA ALA A 85 13.95 13.38 -9.71
C ALA A 85 13.23 13.02 -11.01
N ASN A 86 12.91 11.73 -11.20
CA ASN A 86 12.22 11.19 -12.37
C ASN A 86 10.82 10.67 -12.02
N TYR A 87 10.21 11.15 -10.93
CA TYR A 87 8.88 10.72 -10.47
C TYR A 87 7.83 10.75 -11.61
N ARG A 88 7.81 11.83 -12.41
CA ARG A 88 6.81 11.99 -13.49
C ARG A 88 6.95 10.93 -14.59
N GLN A 89 8.16 10.46 -14.82
CA GLN A 89 8.46 9.47 -15.87
C GLN A 89 8.17 8.05 -15.38
N ILE A 90 8.41 7.78 -14.09
CA ILE A 90 8.19 6.46 -13.50
C ILE A 90 6.75 6.25 -12.99
N SER A 91 5.95 7.31 -12.80
CA SER A 91 4.63 7.24 -12.16
C SER A 91 3.70 6.16 -12.72
N SER A 92 3.69 5.97 -14.04
CA SER A 92 2.87 4.93 -14.70
C SER A 92 3.25 3.50 -14.33
N TYR A 93 4.45 3.28 -13.77
CA TYR A 93 4.97 1.97 -13.39
C TYR A 93 4.92 1.72 -11.88
N LEU A 94 4.57 2.71 -11.06
CA LEU A 94 4.58 2.61 -9.59
C LEU A 94 3.60 1.58 -9.03
N GLY A 95 2.66 1.09 -9.84
CA GLY A 95 1.81 -0.04 -9.50
C GLY A 95 2.58 -1.33 -9.13
N GLY A 96 3.85 -1.45 -9.52
CA GLY A 96 4.76 -2.54 -9.14
C GLY A 96 5.84 -2.17 -8.13
N ALA A 97 5.78 -0.97 -7.54
CA ALA A 97 6.83 -0.49 -6.64
C ALA A 97 6.75 -1.19 -5.27
N PRO A 98 7.89 -1.66 -4.71
CA PRO A 98 7.94 -2.16 -3.34
C PRO A 98 7.82 -1.00 -2.34
N ALA A 99 7.38 -1.31 -1.12
CA ALA A 99 7.17 -0.30 -0.07
C ALA A 99 8.42 0.56 0.16
N ILE A 100 9.62 -0.03 0.15
CA ILE A 100 10.87 0.72 0.36
C ILE A 100 11.07 1.86 -0.64
N ASP A 101 10.63 1.68 -1.89
CA ASP A 101 10.76 2.74 -2.90
C ASP A 101 9.64 3.77 -2.74
N LEU A 102 8.43 3.36 -2.34
CA LEU A 102 7.35 4.28 -1.99
C LEU A 102 7.73 5.16 -0.80
N GLN A 103 8.40 4.61 0.21
CA GLN A 103 8.92 5.35 1.37
C GLN A 103 9.97 6.39 0.96
N ARG A 104 10.85 6.06 0.01
CA ARG A 104 11.82 7.02 -0.56
C ARG A 104 11.11 8.16 -1.31
N LEU A 105 10.05 7.86 -2.06
CA LEU A 105 9.25 8.88 -2.73
C LEU A 105 8.48 9.75 -1.73
N ALA A 106 7.96 9.16 -0.65
CA ALA A 106 7.32 9.89 0.44
C ALA A 106 8.31 10.87 1.08
N ALA A 107 9.51 10.44 1.43
CA ALA A 107 10.56 11.30 1.99
C ALA A 107 10.96 12.47 1.06
N ALA A 108 10.70 12.34 -0.25
CA ALA A 108 10.94 13.39 -1.24
C ALA A 108 9.73 14.30 -1.50
N ASN A 109 8.59 14.09 -0.83
CA ASN A 109 7.37 14.89 -0.95
C ASN A 109 6.89 15.06 -2.41
N VAL A 110 6.80 13.96 -3.14
CA VAL A 110 6.53 13.98 -4.59
C VAL A 110 5.12 14.48 -4.98
N ASN A 111 4.22 14.69 -4.01
CA ASN A 111 2.83 15.10 -4.24
C ASN A 111 2.12 14.16 -5.23
N MET A 112 2.18 12.86 -4.94
CA MET A 112 1.60 11.81 -5.77
C MET A 112 0.13 12.09 -6.06
N ASP A 113 -0.25 11.98 -7.33
CA ASP A 113 -1.63 12.12 -7.74
C ASP A 113 -2.47 10.93 -7.25
N ILE A 114 -3.74 11.20 -6.96
CA ILE A 114 -4.61 10.17 -6.37
C ILE A 114 -4.79 8.97 -7.32
N GLU A 115 -4.83 9.18 -8.64
CA GLU A 115 -4.99 8.09 -9.61
C GLU A 115 -3.80 7.13 -9.57
N THR A 116 -2.57 7.64 -9.50
CA THR A 116 -1.36 6.84 -9.31
C THR A 116 -1.39 6.11 -7.97
N PHE A 117 -1.78 6.79 -6.89
CA PHE A 117 -1.87 6.17 -5.55
C PHE A 117 -2.85 4.99 -5.51
N LEU A 118 -4.04 5.13 -6.11
CA LEU A 118 -5.04 4.06 -6.15
C LEU A 118 -4.62 2.87 -7.03
N ASN A 119 -3.64 3.05 -7.92
CA ASN A 119 -3.09 1.99 -8.77
C ASN A 119 -1.86 1.28 -8.17
N LEU A 120 -1.38 1.70 -6.99
CA LEU A 120 -0.28 1.06 -6.28
C LEU A 120 -0.62 -0.38 -5.85
N ASN A 121 0.40 -1.16 -5.52
CA ASN A 121 0.21 -2.52 -4.99
C ASN A 121 -0.36 -2.45 -3.56
N PRO A 122 -1.58 -2.95 -3.28
CA PRO A 122 -2.16 -2.90 -1.93
C PRO A 122 -1.30 -3.60 -0.89
N VAL A 123 -0.58 -4.67 -1.25
CA VAL A 123 0.31 -5.41 -0.34
C VAL A 123 1.49 -4.56 0.11
N GLU A 124 1.94 -3.64 -0.73
CA GLU A 124 3.04 -2.72 -0.41
C GLU A 124 2.54 -1.47 0.30
N VAL A 125 1.38 -0.92 -0.09
CA VAL A 125 0.82 0.28 0.53
C VAL A 125 0.45 0.05 2.00
N VAL A 126 -0.08 -1.12 2.37
CA VAL A 126 -0.43 -1.42 3.78
C VAL A 126 0.78 -1.44 4.73
N LYS A 127 2.02 -1.41 4.20
CA LYS A 127 3.25 -1.31 4.99
C LYS A 127 3.64 0.14 5.29
N LEU A 128 3.01 1.11 4.63
CA LEU A 128 3.28 2.54 4.82
C LEU A 128 2.56 3.07 6.06
N SER A 129 3.27 3.81 6.89
CA SER A 129 2.74 4.56 8.02
C SER A 129 1.82 5.69 7.58
N ALA A 130 1.03 6.22 8.52
CA ALA A 130 0.19 7.39 8.27
C ALA A 130 1.01 8.60 7.80
N GLN A 131 2.21 8.81 8.36
CA GLN A 131 3.08 9.91 7.94
C GLN A 131 3.58 9.72 6.50
N GLU A 132 4.03 8.53 6.13
CA GLU A 132 4.48 8.24 4.76
C GLU A 132 3.35 8.39 3.74
N VAL A 133 2.11 7.99 4.06
CA VAL A 133 0.95 8.23 3.19
C VAL A 133 0.69 9.72 2.99
N ARG A 134 0.84 10.54 4.05
CA ARG A 134 0.72 12.00 3.93
C ARG A 134 1.79 12.60 3.04
N ASP A 135 3.04 12.23 3.27
CA ASP A 135 4.17 12.82 2.56
C ASP A 135 4.18 12.39 1.09
N LEU A 136 3.75 11.15 0.80
CA LEU A 136 3.58 10.65 -0.55
C LEU A 136 2.53 11.46 -1.32
N LEU A 137 1.35 11.67 -0.74
CA LEU A 137 0.23 12.36 -1.41
C LEU A 137 0.35 13.89 -1.36
N GLY A 138 0.98 14.43 -0.33
CA GLY A 138 1.16 15.87 -0.09
C GLY A 138 -0.14 16.65 -0.29
N VAL A 139 -0.14 17.59 -1.25
CA VAL A 139 -1.31 18.42 -1.57
C VAL A 139 -2.54 17.63 -2.04
N ASN A 140 -2.37 16.39 -2.49
CA ASN A 140 -3.46 15.52 -2.94
C ASN A 140 -4.09 14.70 -1.80
N LEU A 141 -3.56 14.76 -0.58
CA LEU A 141 -4.03 13.98 0.56
C LEU A 141 -5.55 14.10 0.82
N PRO A 142 -6.20 15.28 0.71
CA PRO A 142 -7.65 15.40 0.91
C PRO A 142 -8.49 14.51 -0.02
N LYS A 143 -7.98 14.16 -1.20
CA LYS A 143 -8.67 13.31 -2.18
C LYS A 143 -8.84 11.86 -1.70
N LEU A 144 -8.13 11.43 -0.65
CA LEU A 144 -8.39 10.13 -0.03
C LEU A 144 -9.82 10.00 0.47
N LYS A 145 -10.42 11.07 0.99
CA LYS A 145 -11.79 11.01 1.51
C LYS A 145 -12.81 10.80 0.39
N GLU A 146 -12.60 11.47 -0.74
CA GLU A 146 -13.42 11.30 -1.94
C GLU A 146 -13.34 9.87 -2.50
N ASN A 147 -12.26 9.16 -2.20
CA ASN A 147 -11.98 7.80 -2.65
C ASN A 147 -11.97 6.78 -1.49
N GLU A 148 -12.65 7.07 -0.38
CA GLU A 148 -12.62 6.20 0.82
C GLU A 148 -13.15 4.80 0.53
N SER A 149 -14.08 4.64 -0.43
CA SER A 149 -14.62 3.34 -0.83
C SER A 149 -13.67 2.53 -1.72
N ASP A 150 -12.56 3.10 -2.19
CA ASP A 150 -11.60 2.39 -3.02
C ASP A 150 -10.98 1.20 -2.26
N PRO A 151 -10.83 0.02 -2.90
CA PRO A 151 -10.28 -1.16 -2.24
C PRO A 151 -8.91 -0.97 -1.60
N LEU A 152 -8.03 -0.16 -2.21
CA LEU A 152 -6.69 0.10 -1.69
C LEU A 152 -6.75 0.98 -0.43
N VAL A 153 -7.60 2.02 -0.46
CA VAL A 153 -7.82 2.90 0.70
C VAL A 153 -8.44 2.10 1.86
N GLN A 154 -9.45 1.28 1.57
CA GLN A 154 -10.07 0.40 2.56
C GLN A 154 -9.08 -0.62 3.14
N ALA A 155 -8.21 -1.20 2.31
CA ALA A 155 -7.19 -2.13 2.77
C ALA A 155 -6.26 -1.45 3.79
N TRP A 156 -5.76 -0.25 3.46
CA TRP A 156 -4.91 0.52 4.37
C TRP A 156 -5.64 0.90 5.67
N ILE A 157 -6.89 1.38 5.59
CA ILE A 157 -7.70 1.70 6.78
C ILE A 157 -7.85 0.48 7.69
N ARG A 158 -8.14 -0.70 7.14
CA ARG A 158 -8.38 -1.92 7.92
C ARG A 158 -7.12 -2.53 8.52
N THR A 159 -5.94 -2.18 8.01
CA THR A 159 -4.66 -2.67 8.56
C THR A 159 -4.09 -1.76 9.65
N HIS A 160 -4.51 -0.51 9.69
CA HIS A 160 -3.98 0.50 10.62
C HIS A 160 -4.91 0.74 11.81
N SER A 161 -4.35 1.30 12.90
CA SER A 161 -5.13 1.66 14.07
C SER A 161 -6.07 2.82 13.73
N GLN A 162 -7.15 2.94 14.48
CA GLN A 162 -8.04 4.10 14.35
C GLN A 162 -7.33 5.43 14.65
N ALA A 163 -6.32 5.42 15.53
CA ALA A 163 -5.48 6.58 15.78
C ALA A 163 -4.66 6.98 14.53
N ASP A 164 -4.06 6.02 13.84
CA ASP A 164 -3.30 6.27 12.60
C ASP A 164 -4.19 6.83 11.50
N VAL A 165 -5.37 6.21 11.29
CA VAL A 165 -6.34 6.65 10.28
C VAL A 165 -6.82 8.07 10.57
N ARG A 166 -7.21 8.36 11.83
CA ARG A 166 -7.60 9.71 12.25
C ARG A 166 -6.47 10.71 12.10
N SER A 167 -5.23 10.27 12.36
CA SER A 167 -4.09 11.15 12.31
C SER A 167 -4.06 11.84 10.95
N LEU A 168 -4.30 11.11 9.83
CA LEU A 168 -4.30 11.63 8.46
C LEU A 168 -5.05 12.96 8.29
N GLY A 169 -6.05 13.24 9.12
CA GLY A 169 -6.64 14.57 9.25
C GLY A 169 -7.57 14.96 8.10
N VAL A 170 -7.97 13.98 7.27
CA VAL A 170 -8.85 14.18 6.11
C VAL A 170 -10.25 13.58 6.29
N GLY A 171 -10.63 13.26 7.53
CA GLY A 171 -11.97 12.78 7.87
C GLY A 171 -12.27 11.34 7.42
N LEU A 172 -11.23 10.50 7.23
CA LEU A 172 -11.41 9.06 7.04
C LEU A 172 -11.97 8.42 8.32
N SER A 173 -12.78 7.39 8.13
CA SER A 173 -13.42 6.63 9.20
C SER A 173 -12.92 5.18 9.22
N GLY A 174 -13.12 4.48 10.34
CA GLY A 174 -12.68 3.09 10.52
C GLY A 174 -11.34 2.99 11.25
N GLY A 175 -10.51 2.02 10.85
CA GLY A 175 -9.34 1.60 11.61
C GLY A 175 -9.63 0.47 12.59
N ARG A 176 -8.59 -0.25 12.99
CA ARG A 176 -8.66 -1.25 14.05
C ARG A 176 -8.88 -0.53 15.39
N PRO A 177 -9.82 -1.00 16.24
CA PRO A 177 -9.97 -0.52 17.60
C PRO A 177 -8.64 -0.61 18.35
N SER A 178 -8.40 0.29 19.30
CA SER A 178 -7.26 0.12 20.20
C SER A 178 -7.51 -1.10 21.10
N GLU A 179 -6.46 -1.79 21.53
CA GLU A 179 -6.58 -2.92 22.47
C GLU A 179 -7.29 -2.51 23.78
N GLN A 180 -7.21 -1.22 24.14
CA GLN A 180 -7.87 -0.62 25.30
C GLN A 180 -9.40 -0.49 25.17
N GLU A 181 -9.96 -0.50 23.94
CA GLU A 181 -11.41 -0.51 23.73
C GLU A 181 -12.02 -1.89 23.95
N PHE A 182 -11.22 -2.97 23.93
CA PHE A 182 -11.69 -4.32 24.24
C PHE A 182 -11.89 -4.56 25.74
N GLU A 183 -11.21 -3.82 26.62
CA GLU A 183 -11.29 -4.04 28.08
C GLU A 183 -12.51 -3.36 28.74
N LEU A 184 -13.18 -2.42 28.06
CA LEU A 184 -14.40 -1.76 28.60
C LEU A 184 -15.69 -2.56 28.35
N GLY A 185 -15.61 -3.72 27.70
CA GLY A 185 -16.70 -4.69 27.63
C GLY A 185 -16.76 -5.58 28.88
N HIS A 186 -16.86 -4.99 30.08
CA HIS A 186 -17.19 -5.76 31.29
C HIS A 186 -18.63 -6.26 31.14
N PHE A 187 -18.77 -7.52 30.70
CA PHE A 187 -20.02 -8.25 30.69
C PHE A 187 -20.48 -8.48 32.14
N ASP A 188 -21.42 -7.67 32.62
CA ASP A 188 -22.21 -8.00 33.80
C ASP A 188 -23.08 -9.22 33.47
N PHE A 189 -22.61 -10.41 33.85
CA PHE A 189 -23.49 -11.57 33.98
C PHE A 189 -24.34 -11.37 35.24
N ALA A 190 -25.56 -10.86 35.06
CA ALA A 190 -26.58 -10.89 36.10
C ALA A 190 -26.93 -12.35 36.40
N GLU A 191 -26.39 -12.88 37.49
CA GLU A 191 -26.67 -14.22 37.97
C GLU A 191 -28.09 -14.25 38.58
N GLY A 192 -28.97 -15.06 37.99
CA GLY A 192 -30.35 -15.21 38.41
C GLY A 192 -30.46 -15.75 39.82
N HIS A 193 -31.15 -14.99 40.69
CA HIS A 193 -31.52 -15.42 42.03
C HIS A 193 -32.42 -16.67 41.99
N ASN A 194 -31.92 -17.79 42.50
CA ASN A 194 -32.74 -18.84 43.09
C ASN A 194 -32.30 -19.06 44.54
N SER A 195 -33.28 -18.95 45.44
CA SER A 195 -33.14 -19.01 46.89
C SER A 195 -32.66 -20.37 47.39
N ALA A 196 -31.65 -20.38 48.27
CA ALA A 196 -31.56 -21.30 49.42
C ALA A 196 -30.57 -20.79 50.48
N SER A 197 -31.02 -20.87 51.73
CA SER A 197 -30.42 -20.44 53.00
C SER A 197 -29.04 -21.04 53.33
N SER A 198 -28.09 -20.23 53.83
CA SER A 198 -27.41 -20.48 55.12
C SER A 198 -26.52 -19.33 55.62
N ASN A 199 -26.75 -18.99 56.89
CA ASN A 199 -26.08 -18.14 57.87
C ASN A 199 -24.58 -17.75 57.74
N HIS A 200 -24.34 -16.45 58.02
CA HIS A 200 -23.38 -15.88 58.99
C HIS A 200 -21.85 -15.94 58.73
N LEU A 201 -21.25 -14.81 58.32
CA LEU A 201 -20.25 -14.01 59.06
C LEU A 201 -19.66 -12.93 58.15
N GLY A 202 -19.77 -11.67 58.58
CA GLY A 202 -19.12 -10.55 57.91
C GLY A 202 -17.61 -10.55 58.13
N LEU A 203 -16.86 -10.28 57.07
CA LEU A 203 -15.49 -9.78 57.17
C LEU A 203 -15.19 -8.91 55.94
N GLN A 204 -15.11 -7.60 56.16
CA GLN A 204 -14.52 -6.68 55.21
C GLN A 204 -13.00 -6.88 55.18
N CYS A 205 -12.39 -6.86 53.99
CA CYS A 205 -10.97 -6.55 53.83
C CYS A 205 -10.70 -5.91 52.46
N SER A 206 -10.71 -4.58 52.49
CA SER A 206 -9.72 -3.63 51.98
C SER A 206 -8.90 -3.94 50.71
N PHE A 207 -9.02 -2.99 49.79
CA PHE A 207 -8.14 -2.72 48.65
C PHE A 207 -6.66 -2.59 49.05
N LEU A 208 -5.77 -3.17 48.25
CA LEU A 208 -4.34 -2.83 48.22
C LEU A 208 -3.94 -2.49 46.78
N VAL A 209 -3.88 -1.18 46.51
CA VAL A 209 -3.16 -0.60 45.36
C VAL A 209 -1.75 -0.30 45.84
N GLY A 210 -0.74 -0.67 45.04
CA GLY A 210 0.59 -0.07 45.17
C GLY A 210 1.73 -0.96 44.71
N VAL A 211 2.10 -0.85 43.43
CA VAL A 211 3.46 -1.16 42.98
C VAL A 211 4.06 0.14 42.49
N ILE A 212 4.99 0.70 43.26
CA ILE A 212 5.92 1.73 42.80
C ILE A 212 7.32 1.19 43.04
N ILE A 213 8.01 0.89 41.93
CA ILE A 213 9.43 0.58 41.85
C ILE A 213 10.18 1.89 41.65
N ILE A 214 11.08 2.26 42.58
CA ILE A 214 12.24 3.14 42.33
C ILE A 214 13.35 2.67 43.30
N ALA A 215 14.30 1.85 42.83
CA ALA A 215 15.62 2.19 42.27
C ALA A 215 16.75 2.34 43.31
N ILE A 216 17.70 1.39 43.23
CA ILE A 216 19.17 1.59 43.10
C ILE A 216 19.84 2.50 44.15
N GLN A 217 20.69 1.96 45.06
CA GLN A 217 22.16 1.83 44.89
C GLN A 217 22.91 1.57 46.23
N ARG A 218 23.78 0.54 46.19
CA ARG A 218 25.18 0.51 46.69
C ARG A 218 25.54 0.33 48.19
N VAL A 219 26.39 -0.69 48.37
CA VAL A 219 27.37 -0.98 49.45
C VAL A 219 26.75 -1.46 50.77
N LEU A 220 26.93 -2.69 51.24
CA LEU A 220 28.12 -3.56 51.34
C LEU A 220 27.79 -5.02 51.00
#